data_AF-A0A177FIA4-F1
#
_entry.id   AF-A0A177FIA4-F1
#
_cell.length_a   1.000
_cell.length_b   1.000
_cell.length_c   1.000
_cell.angle_alpha   90.00
_cell.angle_beta   90.00
_cell.angle_gamma   90.00
#
_symmetry.space_group_name_H-M   'P 1'
#
loop_
_entity.id
_entity.type
_entity.pdbx_description
1 polymer ?
#
loop_
_entity_poly.entity_id
_entity_poly.type
_entity_poly.pdbx_seq_one_letter_code
_entity_poly.pdbx_strand_id
1 'polypeptide(L)'
;MATNKLVKVGIIGCGEITQVAHTSTLGFLSDFFTITYLCDVSAESLRHNAQKVINHIPKTTQDPVELCASPDVDLVFIASSDEYHAMHVMEGLRHDKDVFVEKPMALCLRDADTIIEAEERSKGKVMVGYMRRYAAAFLDMTKEIGGMDKILYARVRDIIGPNSHFVAQSGTFPKVFTDFTPEVVQDKNDRASEIVHQALSVECGIPVNPESTRMWRLLGGLGSHDLSAMREALGMPERIIGASINLPFWSAMLEYPTFSVTYESGIDNVPRFDAHIEVYSMTKSVRVKYDTPYIKGLPVSMVVCENVDGVYRESTIKRTYEDPYTLEMKELYQMVAHGKEVKTTAKDAKKDLKIFQMIIKAGTRTQSQPG
;
A
#
# COMPACT_ATOMS: atom_id res chain seq x y z
N MET A 1 -23.53 12.44 25.23
CA MET A 1 -22.47 11.74 24.49
C MET A 1 -22.15 12.63 23.30
N ALA A 2 -20.90 13.03 23.08
CA ALA A 2 -20.55 13.78 21.89
C ALA A 2 -20.88 12.92 20.67
N THR A 3 -21.71 13.43 19.76
CA THR A 3 -22.04 12.75 18.52
C THR A 3 -20.77 12.65 17.69
N ASN A 4 -20.27 11.44 17.46
CA ASN A 4 -19.14 11.20 16.55
C ASN A 4 -19.46 11.83 15.18
N LYS A 5 -18.53 12.60 14.62
CA LYS A 5 -18.66 13.16 13.26
C LYS A 5 -18.69 11.99 12.29
N LEU A 6 -19.77 11.81 11.54
CA LEU A 6 -19.82 10.84 10.45
C LEU A 6 -19.08 11.44 9.25
N VAL A 7 -18.01 10.76 8.79
CA VAL A 7 -17.19 11.22 7.66
C VAL A 7 -17.81 10.78 6.35
N LYS A 8 -18.12 11.74 5.48
CA LYS A 8 -18.67 11.46 4.14
C LYS A 8 -17.55 11.18 3.15
N VAL A 9 -17.58 10.01 2.52
CA VAL A 9 -16.53 9.49 1.66
C VAL A 9 -16.97 9.52 0.20
N GLY A 10 -16.15 10.13 -0.65
CA GLY A 10 -16.25 10.03 -2.10
C GLY A 10 -15.12 9.14 -2.64
N ILE A 11 -15.45 8.03 -3.30
CA ILE A 11 -14.46 7.08 -3.82
C ILE A 11 -14.21 7.33 -5.31
N ILE A 12 -12.95 7.54 -5.70
CA ILE A 12 -12.50 7.59 -7.11
C ILE A 12 -11.78 6.27 -7.42
N GLY A 13 -12.35 5.48 -8.33
CA GLY A 13 -11.91 4.13 -8.67
C GLY A 13 -12.74 3.05 -7.97
N CYS A 14 -13.53 2.34 -8.75
CA CYS A 14 -14.47 1.31 -8.31
C CYS A 14 -14.03 -0.10 -8.78
N GLY A 15 -12.71 -0.29 -8.92
CA GLY A 15 -12.07 -1.55 -9.35
C GLY A 15 -12.06 -2.64 -8.28
N GLU A 16 -11.24 -3.68 -8.49
CA GLU A 16 -11.21 -4.88 -7.65
C GLU A 16 -10.96 -4.56 -6.17
N ILE A 17 -9.99 -3.71 -5.84
CA ILE A 17 -9.66 -3.42 -4.44
C ILE A 17 -10.80 -2.68 -3.71
N THR A 18 -11.47 -1.76 -4.39
CA THR A 18 -12.66 -1.09 -3.86
C THR A 18 -13.78 -2.08 -3.58
N GLN A 19 -14.03 -3.00 -4.52
CA GLN A 19 -15.08 -4.02 -4.39
C GLN A 19 -14.77 -5.04 -3.29
N VAL A 20 -13.50 -5.47 -3.18
CA VAL A 20 -13.10 -6.56 -2.28
C VAL A 20 -12.83 -6.07 -0.85
N ALA A 21 -12.18 -4.91 -0.71
CA ALA A 21 -11.73 -4.41 0.59
C ALA A 21 -12.48 -3.15 1.03
N HIS A 22 -12.49 -2.08 0.24
CA HIS A 22 -12.87 -0.76 0.79
C HIS A 22 -14.37 -0.57 0.99
N THR A 23 -15.21 -0.94 0.02
CA THR A 23 -16.67 -0.77 0.11
C THR A 23 -17.23 -1.52 1.33
N SER A 24 -16.80 -2.77 1.54
CA SER A 24 -17.24 -3.58 2.69
C SER A 24 -16.67 -3.05 4.01
N THR A 25 -15.38 -2.68 4.06
CA THR A 25 -14.75 -2.16 5.29
C THR A 25 -15.37 -0.86 5.75
N LEU A 26 -15.54 0.11 4.84
CA LEU A 26 -16.19 1.38 5.14
C LEU A 26 -17.65 1.17 5.56
N GLY A 27 -18.35 0.23 4.92
CA GLY A 27 -19.69 -0.17 5.30
C GLY A 27 -19.77 -0.71 6.74
N PHE A 28 -18.88 -1.65 7.11
CA PHE A 28 -18.86 -2.20 8.47
C PHE A 28 -18.50 -1.16 9.53
N LEU A 29 -17.79 -0.10 9.14
CA LEU A 29 -17.48 1.06 9.98
C LEU A 29 -18.51 2.18 9.82
N SER A 30 -19.80 1.86 9.68
CA SER A 30 -20.88 2.82 9.43
C SER A 30 -21.13 3.86 10.54
N ASP A 31 -20.65 3.63 11.76
CA ASP A 31 -20.64 4.65 12.83
C ASP A 31 -19.57 5.74 12.60
N PHE A 32 -18.63 5.51 11.67
CA PHE A 32 -17.49 6.36 11.37
C PHE A 32 -17.57 6.97 9.96
N PHE A 33 -18.02 6.18 8.98
CA PHE A 33 -18.01 6.54 7.56
C PHE A 33 -19.35 6.31 6.88
N THR A 34 -19.62 7.13 5.86
CA THR A 34 -20.71 6.87 4.90
C THR A 34 -20.22 7.19 3.49
N ILE A 35 -20.43 6.26 2.55
CA ILE A 35 -20.05 6.47 1.15
C ILE A 35 -21.18 7.26 0.47
N THR A 36 -20.91 8.51 0.13
CA THR A 36 -21.89 9.44 -0.47
C THR A 36 -21.70 9.62 -1.97
N TYR A 37 -20.51 9.32 -2.49
CA TYR A 37 -20.18 9.51 -3.90
C TYR A 37 -19.27 8.41 -4.42
N LEU A 38 -19.54 7.94 -5.64
CA LEU A 38 -18.66 7.08 -6.41
C LEU A 38 -18.28 7.75 -7.73
N CYS A 39 -17.02 7.62 -8.11
CA CYS A 39 -16.47 8.07 -9.38
C CYS A 39 -15.69 6.94 -10.05
N ASP A 40 -16.01 6.64 -11.30
CA ASP A 40 -15.28 5.69 -12.14
C ASP A 40 -15.55 6.01 -13.62
N VAL A 41 -14.60 5.71 -14.49
CA VAL A 41 -14.78 5.87 -15.94
C VAL A 41 -15.78 4.86 -16.50
N SER A 42 -15.99 3.72 -15.84
CA SER A 42 -16.96 2.68 -16.22
C SER A 42 -18.32 2.94 -15.61
N ALA A 43 -19.33 3.15 -16.46
CA ALA A 43 -20.71 3.31 -16.03
C ALA A 43 -21.27 1.98 -15.49
N GLU A 44 -20.82 0.84 -16.01
CA GLU A 44 -21.17 -0.48 -15.46
C GLU A 44 -20.60 -0.70 -14.06
N SER A 45 -19.35 -0.30 -13.83
CA SER A 45 -18.69 -0.36 -12.53
C SER A 45 -19.42 0.50 -11.50
N LEU A 46 -19.80 1.74 -11.85
CA LEU A 46 -20.59 2.62 -10.99
C LEU A 46 -21.92 1.98 -10.60
N ARG A 47 -22.69 1.46 -11.57
CA ARG A 47 -23.96 0.78 -11.29
C ARG A 47 -23.79 -0.42 -10.37
N HIS A 48 -22.75 -1.22 -10.58
CA HIS A 48 -22.47 -2.38 -9.74
C HIS A 48 -22.10 -1.99 -8.32
N ASN A 49 -21.16 -1.05 -8.16
CA ASN A 49 -20.64 -0.65 -6.86
C ASN A 49 -21.67 0.13 -6.04
N ALA A 50 -22.52 0.95 -6.67
CA ALA A 50 -23.60 1.67 -5.98
C ALA A 50 -24.58 0.71 -5.28
N GLN A 51 -24.81 -0.50 -5.84
CA GLN A 51 -25.65 -1.54 -5.22
C GLN A 51 -24.97 -2.24 -4.03
N LYS A 52 -23.64 -2.12 -3.92
CA LYS A 52 -22.84 -2.76 -2.87
C LYS A 52 -22.60 -1.84 -1.67
N VAL A 53 -22.78 -0.53 -1.85
CA VAL A 53 -22.74 0.42 -0.73
C VAL A 53 -23.90 0.12 0.22
N ILE A 54 -23.56 -0.07 1.49
CA ILE A 54 -24.55 -0.29 2.53
C ILE A 54 -24.88 1.03 3.23
N ASN A 55 -26.10 1.14 3.76
CA ASN A 55 -26.61 2.26 4.56
C ASN A 55 -26.79 3.61 3.83
N HIS A 56 -26.39 3.74 2.56
CA HIS A 56 -26.60 4.95 1.77
C HIS A 56 -26.70 4.64 0.27
N ILE A 57 -27.41 5.48 -0.49
CA ILE A 57 -27.41 5.44 -1.95
C ILE A 57 -26.43 6.51 -2.43
N PRO A 58 -25.24 6.15 -2.93
CA PRO A 58 -24.27 7.15 -3.34
C PRO A 58 -24.72 7.83 -4.63
N LYS A 59 -24.35 9.10 -4.79
CA LYS A 59 -24.30 9.72 -6.11
C LYS A 59 -23.22 9.02 -6.94
N THR A 60 -23.33 9.08 -8.27
CA THR A 60 -22.33 8.50 -9.17
C THR A 60 -21.95 9.51 -10.25
N THR A 61 -20.68 9.62 -10.58
CA THR A 61 -20.17 10.46 -11.66
C THR A 61 -19.02 9.78 -12.39
N GLN A 62 -18.71 10.22 -13.61
CA GLN A 62 -17.49 9.85 -14.33
C GLN A 62 -16.45 11.00 -14.29
N ASP A 63 -16.77 12.10 -13.60
CA ASP A 63 -15.90 13.28 -13.45
C ASP A 63 -15.36 13.38 -12.01
N PRO A 64 -14.05 13.18 -11.78
CA PRO A 64 -13.46 13.31 -10.45
C PRO A 64 -13.56 14.74 -9.88
N VAL A 65 -13.61 15.77 -10.72
CA VAL A 65 -13.74 17.17 -10.27
C VAL A 65 -15.09 17.40 -9.60
N GLU A 66 -16.17 16.85 -10.17
CA GLU A 66 -17.52 16.91 -9.59
C GLU A 66 -17.54 16.29 -8.19
N LEU A 67 -16.89 15.13 -8.02
CA LEU A 67 -16.77 14.46 -6.73
C LEU A 67 -15.98 15.29 -5.72
N CYS A 68 -14.79 15.78 -6.10
CA CYS A 68 -13.91 16.55 -5.22
C CYS A 68 -14.53 17.90 -4.81
N ALA A 69 -15.29 18.54 -5.70
CA ALA A 69 -15.97 19.81 -5.42
C ALA A 69 -17.21 19.67 -4.53
N SER A 70 -17.71 18.45 -4.34
CA SER A 70 -18.99 18.22 -3.67
C SER A 70 -18.96 18.62 -2.18
N PRO A 71 -20.00 19.31 -1.68
CA PRO A 71 -20.17 19.52 -0.24
C PRO A 71 -20.54 18.22 0.49
N ASP A 72 -20.93 17.17 -0.23
CA ASP A 72 -21.28 15.85 0.31
C ASP A 72 -20.07 14.94 0.50
N VAL A 73 -18.85 15.43 0.27
CA VAL A 73 -17.60 14.67 0.44
C VAL A 73 -16.69 15.41 1.42
N ASP A 74 -16.31 14.76 2.51
CA ASP A 74 -15.30 15.25 3.46
C ASP A 74 -13.93 14.65 3.17
N LEU A 75 -13.92 13.38 2.74
CA LEU A 75 -12.75 12.58 2.42
C LEU A 75 -12.82 12.07 0.98
N VAL A 76 -11.80 12.38 0.17
CA VAL A 76 -11.61 11.79 -1.16
C VAL A 76 -10.78 10.52 -1.01
N PHE A 77 -11.34 9.39 -1.42
CA PHE A 77 -10.72 8.07 -1.31
C PHE A 77 -10.33 7.58 -2.70
N ILE A 78 -9.02 7.48 -2.97
CA ILE A 78 -8.47 7.21 -4.30
C ILE A 78 -8.00 5.76 -4.35
N ALA A 79 -8.70 4.97 -5.16
CA ALA A 79 -8.41 3.58 -5.48
C ALA A 79 -8.50 3.34 -7.00
N SER A 80 -8.21 4.37 -7.79
CA SER A 80 -8.13 4.33 -9.24
C SER A 80 -6.86 3.60 -9.71
N SER A 81 -6.64 3.52 -11.02
CA SER A 81 -5.33 3.07 -11.54
C SER A 81 -4.22 4.01 -11.04
N ASP A 82 -3.04 3.45 -10.75
CA ASP A 82 -1.91 4.18 -10.16
C ASP A 82 -1.39 5.32 -11.07
N GLU A 83 -1.63 5.24 -12.38
CA GLU A 83 -1.35 6.32 -13.35
C GLU A 83 -2.08 7.64 -13.05
N TYR A 84 -3.17 7.58 -12.30
CA TYR A 84 -4.02 8.74 -12.00
C TYR A 84 -3.91 9.20 -10.55
N HIS A 85 -3.18 8.48 -9.68
CA HIS A 85 -3.12 8.79 -8.25
C HIS A 85 -2.70 10.23 -7.98
N ALA A 86 -1.58 10.69 -8.57
CA ALA A 86 -1.09 12.05 -8.34
C ALA A 86 -2.10 13.11 -8.78
N MET A 87 -2.74 12.92 -9.94
CA MET A 87 -3.78 13.83 -10.43
C MET A 87 -4.97 13.89 -9.47
N HIS A 88 -5.51 12.74 -9.08
CA HIS A 88 -6.68 12.68 -8.20
C HIS A 88 -6.37 13.21 -6.79
N VAL A 89 -5.16 12.97 -6.27
CA VAL A 89 -4.72 13.50 -4.98
C VAL A 89 -4.68 15.03 -5.04
N MET A 90 -4.01 15.59 -6.06
CA MET A 90 -3.94 17.04 -6.24
C MET A 90 -5.33 17.66 -6.40
N GLU A 91 -6.26 16.98 -7.09
CA GLU A 91 -7.62 17.48 -7.28
C GLU A 91 -8.43 17.50 -5.98
N GLY A 92 -8.33 16.47 -5.13
CA GLY A 92 -8.95 16.48 -3.80
C GLY A 92 -8.38 17.60 -2.91
N LEU A 93 -7.06 17.75 -2.90
CA LEU A 93 -6.36 18.78 -2.13
C LEU A 93 -6.70 20.20 -2.61
N ARG A 94 -6.91 20.41 -3.92
CA ARG A 94 -7.35 21.69 -4.49
C ARG A 94 -8.69 22.17 -3.91
N HIS A 95 -9.50 21.24 -3.44
CA HIS A 95 -10.78 21.49 -2.78
C HIS A 95 -10.72 21.43 -1.24
N ASP A 96 -9.52 21.51 -0.65
CA ASP A 96 -9.29 21.43 0.80
C ASP A 96 -9.84 20.14 1.43
N LYS A 97 -9.94 19.04 0.67
CA LYS A 97 -10.41 17.74 1.17
C LYS A 97 -9.26 16.94 1.77
N ASP A 98 -9.55 16.19 2.82
CA ASP A 98 -8.65 15.12 3.23
C ASP A 98 -8.65 14.03 2.15
N VAL A 99 -7.50 13.38 1.96
CA VAL A 99 -7.29 12.40 0.89
C VAL A 99 -6.71 11.12 1.46
N PHE A 100 -7.35 10.00 1.15
CA PHE A 100 -6.74 8.67 1.24
C PHE A 100 -6.36 8.22 -0.17
N VAL A 101 -5.16 7.69 -0.35
CA VAL A 101 -4.70 7.16 -1.65
C VAL A 101 -4.10 5.77 -1.49
N GLU A 102 -4.60 4.82 -2.27
CA GLU A 102 -4.06 3.47 -2.32
C GLU A 102 -2.59 3.45 -2.77
N LYS A 103 -1.86 2.41 -2.35
CA LYS A 103 -0.46 2.25 -2.74
C LYS A 103 -0.35 1.70 -4.17
N PRO A 104 0.73 2.03 -4.90
CA PRO A 104 1.71 3.06 -4.56
C PRO A 104 1.12 4.46 -4.73
N MET A 105 1.46 5.40 -3.84
CA MET A 105 0.98 6.80 -3.97
C MET A 105 1.42 7.43 -5.31
N ALA A 106 2.66 7.16 -5.72
CA ALA A 106 3.25 7.61 -6.95
C ALA A 106 4.31 6.60 -7.41
N LEU A 107 4.68 6.65 -8.69
CA LEU A 107 5.68 5.77 -9.30
C LEU A 107 6.94 6.50 -9.78
N CYS A 108 7.02 7.83 -9.63
CA CYS A 108 8.22 8.61 -9.87
C CYS A 108 8.36 9.72 -8.80
N LEU A 109 9.57 10.22 -8.57
CA LEU A 109 9.83 11.24 -7.56
C LEU A 109 9.15 12.57 -7.91
N ARG A 110 9.12 12.93 -9.20
CA ARG A 110 8.42 14.14 -9.66
C ARG A 110 6.97 14.18 -9.16
N ASP A 111 6.21 13.12 -9.37
CA ASP A 111 4.80 13.08 -9.00
C ASP A 111 4.62 13.01 -7.48
N ALA A 112 5.54 12.39 -6.75
CA ALA A 112 5.54 12.44 -5.29
C ALA A 112 5.79 13.87 -4.78
N ASP A 113 6.67 14.63 -5.42
CA ASP A 113 6.94 16.02 -5.07
C ASP A 113 5.76 16.94 -5.35
N THR A 114 5.08 16.78 -6.49
CA THR A 114 3.89 17.59 -6.79
C THR A 114 2.75 17.33 -5.81
N ILE A 115 2.56 16.09 -5.35
CA ILE A 115 1.61 15.76 -4.29
C ILE A 115 1.98 16.47 -2.98
N ILE A 116 3.25 16.41 -2.56
CA ILE A 116 3.71 17.02 -1.32
C ILE A 116 3.54 18.54 -1.37
N GLU A 117 3.88 19.17 -2.50
CA GLU A 117 3.69 20.61 -2.69
C GLU A 117 2.21 21.02 -2.67
N ALA A 118 1.33 20.19 -3.23
CA ALA A 118 -0.12 20.43 -3.18
C ALA A 118 -0.66 20.28 -1.75
N GLU A 119 -0.19 19.28 -1.00
CA GLU A 119 -0.58 19.06 0.40
C GLU A 119 -0.16 20.24 1.29
N GLU A 120 1.03 20.81 1.06
CA GLU A 120 1.52 21.97 1.79
C GLU A 120 0.70 23.26 1.55
N ARG A 121 -0.01 23.34 0.40
CA ARG A 121 -0.87 24.48 0.03
C ARG A 121 -2.34 24.27 0.40
N SER A 122 -2.73 23.05 0.73
CA SER A 122 -4.10 22.66 1.08
C SER A 122 -4.31 22.66 2.58
N LYS A 123 -5.57 22.77 3.02
CA LYS A 123 -5.97 22.44 4.40
C LYS A 123 -6.13 20.93 4.62
N GLY A 124 -6.33 20.17 3.55
CA GLY A 124 -6.47 18.73 3.59
C GLY A 124 -5.15 18.02 3.88
N LYS A 125 -5.23 16.78 4.37
CA LYS A 125 -4.09 15.90 4.61
C LYS A 125 -4.15 14.64 3.78
N VAL A 126 -2.98 14.10 3.44
CA VAL A 126 -2.83 12.87 2.66
C VAL A 126 -2.43 11.71 3.57
N MET A 127 -3.22 10.64 3.52
CA MET A 127 -2.88 9.34 4.08
C MET A 127 -2.70 8.32 2.95
N VAL A 128 -1.58 7.60 2.95
CA VAL A 128 -1.30 6.54 1.98
C VAL A 128 -1.67 5.17 2.56
N GLY A 129 -2.33 4.34 1.73
CA GLY A 129 -2.85 3.01 2.04
C GLY A 129 -1.77 1.94 2.23
N TYR A 130 -1.10 1.95 3.37
CA TYR A 130 -0.14 0.93 3.77
C TYR A 130 -0.69 0.08 4.92
N MET A 131 -1.80 -0.62 4.66
CA MET A 131 -2.55 -1.38 5.66
C MET A 131 -1.68 -2.29 6.55
N ARG A 132 -0.63 -2.94 6.02
CA ARG A 132 0.31 -3.79 6.79
C ARG A 132 0.93 -3.04 7.98
N ARG A 133 1.21 -1.74 7.85
CA ARG A 133 1.78 -0.90 8.91
C ARG A 133 0.80 -0.62 10.04
N TYR A 134 -0.50 -0.78 9.81
CA TYR A 134 -1.55 -0.61 10.82
C TYR A 134 -1.97 -1.94 11.46
N ALA A 135 -1.42 -3.08 11.01
CA ALA A 135 -1.66 -4.36 11.64
C ALA A 135 -1.18 -4.34 13.10
N ALA A 136 -2.05 -4.77 14.02
CA ALA A 136 -1.74 -4.68 15.45
C ALA A 136 -0.50 -5.51 15.85
N ALA A 137 -0.31 -6.68 15.23
CA ALA A 137 0.88 -7.52 15.42
C ALA A 137 2.17 -6.87 14.86
N PHE A 138 2.08 -6.06 13.81
CA PHE A 138 3.22 -5.28 13.31
C PHE A 138 3.60 -4.19 14.32
N LEU A 139 2.61 -3.47 14.85
CA LEU A 139 2.85 -2.47 15.90
C LEU A 139 3.46 -3.10 17.16
N ASP A 140 3.00 -4.29 17.57
CA ASP A 140 3.61 -5.04 18.67
C ASP A 140 5.05 -5.43 18.34
N MET A 141 5.31 -5.92 17.13
CA MET A 141 6.66 -6.25 16.68
C MET A 141 7.60 -5.04 16.75
N THR A 142 7.18 -3.86 16.29
CA THR A 142 8.03 -2.65 16.35
C THR A 142 8.43 -2.27 17.79
N LYS A 143 7.54 -2.49 18.77
CA LYS A 143 7.85 -2.30 20.19
C LYS A 143 8.80 -3.36 20.70
N GLU A 144 8.55 -4.61 20.34
CA GLU A 144 9.34 -5.77 20.77
C GLU A 144 10.79 -5.68 20.30
N ILE A 145 11.01 -5.32 19.02
CA ILE A 145 12.36 -5.14 18.47
C ILE A 145 13.05 -3.88 19.01
N GLY A 146 12.29 -2.84 19.37
CA GLY A 146 12.81 -1.63 20.02
C GLY A 146 13.38 -1.88 21.42
N GLY A 147 13.01 -3.01 22.04
CA GLY A 147 13.57 -3.48 23.31
C GLY A 147 14.76 -4.45 23.17
N MET A 148 15.21 -4.77 21.96
CA MET A 148 16.38 -5.62 21.75
C MET A 148 17.68 -4.84 21.95
N ASP A 149 18.69 -5.46 22.58
CA ASP A 149 20.01 -4.85 22.74
C ASP A 149 20.67 -4.51 21.40
N LYS A 150 20.56 -5.42 20.42
CA LYS A 150 21.14 -5.27 19.10
C LYS A 150 20.44 -6.15 18.07
N ILE A 151 20.07 -5.55 16.94
CA ILE A 151 19.67 -6.27 15.73
C ILE A 151 20.93 -6.78 15.02
N LEU A 152 20.97 -8.08 14.74
CA LEU A 152 22.07 -8.77 14.05
C LEU A 152 21.73 -9.08 12.59
N TYR A 153 20.45 -9.29 12.29
CA TYR A 153 19.96 -9.63 10.96
C TYR A 153 18.45 -9.38 10.89
N ALA A 154 17.93 -9.06 9.71
CA ALA A 154 16.51 -9.15 9.45
C ALA A 154 16.20 -9.71 8.06
N ARG A 155 14.97 -10.18 7.89
CA ARG A 155 14.45 -10.70 6.64
C ARG A 155 13.09 -10.08 6.36
N VAL A 156 12.87 -9.71 5.10
CA VAL A 156 11.61 -9.24 4.57
C VAL A 156 11.25 -10.16 3.41
N ARG A 157 10.09 -10.81 3.50
CA ARG A 157 9.66 -11.79 2.51
C ARG A 157 8.23 -11.52 2.08
N ASP A 158 8.00 -11.49 0.77
CA ASP A 158 6.65 -11.47 0.20
C ASP A 158 6.58 -12.28 -1.10
N ILE A 159 6.24 -13.56 -0.95
CA ILE A 159 6.09 -14.48 -2.06
C ILE A 159 4.64 -14.97 -2.11
N ILE A 160 3.92 -14.53 -3.13
CA ILE A 160 2.48 -14.75 -3.23
C ILE A 160 2.08 -15.54 -4.46
N GLY A 161 0.95 -16.22 -4.32
CA GLY A 161 0.22 -16.84 -5.40
C GLY A 161 -0.74 -15.90 -6.13
N PRO A 162 -1.59 -16.45 -6.99
CA PRO A 162 -2.62 -15.69 -7.67
C PRO A 162 -3.67 -15.15 -6.69
N ASN A 163 -3.83 -13.82 -6.62
CA ASN A 163 -4.84 -13.16 -5.78
C ASN A 163 -6.25 -13.67 -6.06
N SER A 164 -6.56 -14.04 -7.32
CA SER A 164 -7.84 -14.59 -7.74
C SER A 164 -8.29 -15.80 -6.92
N HIS A 165 -7.34 -16.61 -6.42
CA HIS A 165 -7.64 -17.74 -5.55
C HIS A 165 -8.31 -17.29 -4.23
N PHE A 166 -7.81 -16.21 -3.64
CA PHE A 166 -8.33 -15.66 -2.39
C PHE A 166 -9.53 -14.74 -2.63
N VAL A 167 -9.48 -13.91 -3.68
CA VAL A 167 -10.57 -12.99 -4.04
C VAL A 167 -11.88 -13.73 -4.29
N ALA A 168 -11.85 -14.90 -4.94
CA ALA A 168 -13.04 -15.73 -5.15
C ALA A 168 -13.70 -16.20 -3.84
N GLN A 169 -12.97 -16.20 -2.73
CA GLN A 169 -13.41 -16.63 -1.40
C GLN A 169 -13.70 -15.45 -0.45
N SER A 170 -13.54 -14.20 -0.92
CA SER A 170 -13.73 -12.98 -0.11
C SER A 170 -15.20 -12.70 0.27
N GLY A 171 -16.15 -13.35 -0.41
CA GLY A 171 -17.58 -13.12 -0.21
C GLY A 171 -18.10 -11.81 -0.84
N THR A 172 -17.26 -11.03 -1.53
CA THR A 172 -17.68 -9.75 -2.15
C THR A 172 -18.17 -9.90 -3.58
N PHE A 173 -17.76 -10.98 -4.26
CA PHE A 173 -18.10 -11.32 -5.65
C PHE A 173 -17.78 -10.16 -6.61
N PRO A 174 -16.51 -9.74 -6.72
CA PRO A 174 -16.14 -8.61 -7.56
C PRO A 174 -16.29 -8.94 -9.04
N LYS A 175 -16.48 -7.89 -9.84
CA LYS A 175 -16.58 -7.95 -11.30
C LYS A 175 -15.53 -7.08 -11.95
N VAL A 176 -15.06 -7.53 -13.12
CA VAL A 176 -14.21 -6.78 -14.03
C VAL A 176 -15.09 -6.16 -15.11
N PHE A 177 -14.86 -4.88 -15.39
CA PHE A 177 -15.60 -4.11 -16.39
C PHE A 177 -14.68 -3.70 -17.53
N THR A 178 -15.23 -3.60 -18.74
CA THR A 178 -14.46 -3.33 -19.97
C THR A 178 -15.17 -2.34 -20.90
N ASP A 179 -16.17 -1.61 -20.42
CA ASP A 179 -16.93 -0.58 -21.13
C ASP A 179 -16.15 0.75 -21.29
N PHE A 180 -14.81 0.68 -21.28
CA PHE A 180 -13.96 1.84 -21.45
C PHE A 180 -13.88 2.25 -22.92
N THR A 181 -13.93 3.54 -23.18
CA THR A 181 -13.70 4.09 -24.52
C THR A 181 -12.22 3.93 -24.92
N PRO A 182 -11.88 3.76 -26.21
CA PRO A 182 -10.49 3.68 -26.67
C PRO A 182 -9.60 4.84 -26.20
N GLU A 183 -10.14 6.05 -26.10
CA GLU A 183 -9.44 7.25 -25.64
C GLU A 183 -8.96 7.13 -24.19
N VAL A 184 -9.79 6.57 -23.30
CA VAL A 184 -9.45 6.31 -21.90
C VAL A 184 -8.37 5.24 -21.78
N VAL A 185 -8.43 4.21 -22.63
CA VAL A 185 -7.39 3.17 -22.68
C VAL A 185 -6.07 3.77 -23.15
N GLN A 186 -6.10 4.63 -24.17
CA GLN A 186 -4.91 5.30 -24.69
C GLN A 186 -4.30 6.27 -23.66
N ASP A 187 -5.11 7.15 -23.03
CA ASP A 187 -4.63 8.08 -22.00
C ASP A 187 -3.96 7.35 -20.84
N LYS A 188 -4.54 6.23 -20.38
CA LYS A 188 -3.91 5.37 -19.37
C LYS A 188 -2.54 4.87 -19.83
N ASN A 189 -2.43 4.34 -21.05
CA ASN A 189 -1.19 3.80 -21.58
C ASN A 189 -0.11 4.87 -21.78
N ASP A 190 -0.51 6.07 -22.20
CA ASP A 190 0.39 7.20 -22.40
C ASP A 190 0.96 7.67 -21.05
N ARG A 191 0.10 7.82 -20.03
CA ARG A 191 0.52 8.11 -18.65
C ARG A 191 1.45 7.04 -18.11
N ALA A 192 1.07 5.77 -18.28
CA ALA A 192 1.88 4.66 -17.81
C ALA A 192 3.29 4.68 -18.40
N SER A 193 3.40 4.98 -19.69
CA SER A 193 4.68 5.06 -20.41
C SER A 193 5.49 6.28 -19.97
N GLU A 194 4.84 7.43 -19.81
CA GLU A 194 5.45 8.68 -19.36
C GLU A 194 6.04 8.55 -17.95
N ILE A 195 5.25 8.04 -17.00
CA ILE A 195 5.65 7.87 -15.60
C ILE A 195 6.85 6.91 -15.48
N VAL A 196 6.81 5.81 -16.22
CA VAL A 196 7.91 4.82 -16.23
C VAL A 196 9.16 5.42 -16.89
N HIS A 197 9.00 6.18 -17.98
CA HIS A 197 10.12 6.89 -18.59
C HIS A 197 10.75 7.89 -17.62
N GLN A 198 9.93 8.70 -16.94
CA GLN A 198 10.38 9.63 -15.92
C GLN A 198 11.14 8.90 -14.80
N ALA A 199 10.58 7.82 -14.26
CA ALA A 199 11.20 7.07 -13.17
C ALA A 199 12.51 6.39 -13.57
N LEU A 200 12.53 5.66 -14.69
CA LEU A 200 13.67 4.84 -15.08
C LEU A 200 14.73 5.63 -15.84
N SER A 201 14.33 6.33 -16.91
CA SER A 201 15.26 7.05 -17.78
C SER A 201 15.79 8.29 -17.07
N VAL A 202 14.89 9.17 -16.61
CA VAL A 202 15.26 10.50 -16.11
C VAL A 202 15.81 10.42 -14.69
N GLU A 203 15.13 9.73 -13.78
CA GLU A 203 15.51 9.70 -12.36
C GLU A 203 16.51 8.59 -12.01
N CYS A 204 16.43 7.43 -12.68
CA CYS A 204 17.37 6.33 -12.43
C CYS A 204 18.57 6.30 -13.38
N GLY A 205 18.47 6.87 -14.58
CA GLY A 205 19.48 6.67 -15.64
C GLY A 205 19.53 5.22 -16.14
N ILE A 206 18.42 4.50 -16.09
CA ILE A 206 18.28 3.10 -16.50
C ILE A 206 17.45 3.04 -17.80
N PRO A 207 17.86 2.24 -18.81
CA PRO A 207 17.08 2.09 -20.04
C PRO A 207 15.66 1.59 -19.79
N VAL A 208 14.68 2.21 -20.45
CA VAL A 208 13.29 1.75 -20.42
C VAL A 208 13.14 0.58 -21.38
N ASN A 209 12.83 -0.59 -20.85
CA ASN A 209 12.56 -1.81 -21.61
C ASN A 209 11.51 -2.67 -20.88
N PRO A 210 10.97 -3.73 -21.48
CA PRO A 210 9.90 -4.53 -20.86
C PRO A 210 10.26 -5.10 -19.47
N GLU A 211 11.52 -5.50 -19.25
CA GLU A 211 11.98 -6.10 -18.00
C GLU A 211 12.08 -5.07 -16.87
N SER A 212 12.76 -3.95 -17.13
CA SER A 212 12.90 -2.83 -16.18
C SER A 212 11.55 -2.19 -15.84
N THR A 213 10.68 -1.99 -16.84
CA THR A 213 9.30 -1.53 -16.65
C THR A 213 8.52 -2.48 -15.75
N ARG A 214 8.58 -3.78 -16.02
CA ARG A 214 7.87 -4.79 -15.22
C ARG A 214 8.40 -4.85 -13.79
N MET A 215 9.72 -4.83 -13.60
CA MET A 215 10.34 -4.80 -12.27
C MET A 215 9.92 -3.56 -11.49
N TRP A 216 9.94 -2.37 -12.12
CA TRP A 216 9.51 -1.13 -11.48
C TRP A 216 8.06 -1.19 -11.00
N ARG A 217 7.17 -1.71 -11.85
CA ARG A 217 5.75 -1.91 -11.50
C ARG A 217 5.57 -2.96 -10.39
N LEU A 218 6.39 -4.01 -10.35
CA LEU A 218 6.35 -5.00 -9.26
C LEU A 218 6.83 -4.42 -7.92
N LEU A 219 7.84 -3.55 -7.93
CA LEU A 219 8.27 -2.85 -6.71
C LEU A 219 7.18 -1.90 -6.20
N GLY A 220 6.52 -1.16 -7.10
CA GLY A 220 5.40 -0.29 -6.73
C GLY A 220 4.15 -1.05 -6.28
N GLY A 221 3.80 -2.14 -6.97
CA GLY A 221 2.60 -2.92 -6.71
C GLY A 221 2.73 -3.86 -5.51
N LEU A 222 3.73 -4.73 -5.48
CA LEU A 222 3.93 -5.71 -4.40
C LEU A 222 4.91 -5.17 -3.35
N GLY A 223 6.07 -4.68 -3.79
CA GLY A 223 7.15 -4.27 -2.89
C GLY A 223 6.80 -3.13 -1.93
N SER A 224 5.91 -2.22 -2.31
CA SER A 224 5.50 -1.08 -1.48
C SER A 224 4.81 -1.50 -0.17
N HIS A 225 4.20 -2.69 -0.10
CA HIS A 225 3.66 -3.22 1.15
C HIS A 225 4.76 -3.51 2.17
N ASP A 226 5.75 -4.30 1.78
CA ASP A 226 6.78 -4.77 2.71
C ASP A 226 7.88 -3.77 2.92
N LEU A 227 8.30 -3.08 1.87
CA LEU A 227 9.32 -2.06 1.99
C LEU A 227 8.79 -0.93 2.88
N SER A 228 7.50 -0.58 2.79
CA SER A 228 6.94 0.42 3.70
C SER A 228 6.90 -0.03 5.17
N ALA A 229 6.52 -1.28 5.43
CA ALA A 229 6.57 -1.84 6.78
C ALA A 229 8.01 -1.99 7.30
N MET A 230 8.93 -2.41 6.45
CA MET A 230 10.35 -2.52 6.76
C MET A 230 10.94 -1.19 7.20
N ARG A 231 10.73 -0.07 6.48
CA ARG A 231 11.35 1.19 6.94
C ARG A 231 10.77 1.74 8.23
N GLU A 232 9.51 1.42 8.56
CA GLU A 232 8.99 1.77 9.88
C GLU A 232 9.64 0.94 10.99
N ALA A 233 9.83 -0.36 10.77
CA ALA A 233 10.42 -1.24 11.77
C ALA A 233 11.94 -1.05 11.92
N LEU A 234 12.66 -0.82 10.83
CA LEU A 234 14.13 -0.91 10.78
C LEU A 234 14.81 0.40 10.36
N GLY A 235 14.07 1.38 9.85
CA GLY A 235 14.62 2.58 9.23
C GLY A 235 14.96 2.42 7.75
N MET A 236 15.62 3.43 7.17
CA MET A 236 16.08 3.37 5.78
C MET A 236 17.39 2.58 5.67
N PRO A 237 17.57 1.76 4.63
CA PRO A 237 18.88 1.18 4.34
C PRO A 237 19.88 2.25 3.87
N GLU A 238 21.16 2.04 4.15
CA GLU A 238 22.24 2.92 3.68
C GLU A 238 22.52 2.71 2.18
N ARG A 239 22.56 1.44 1.74
CA ARG A 239 22.72 1.03 0.34
C ARG A 239 22.19 -0.38 0.07
N ILE A 240 22.14 -0.75 -1.20
CA ILE A 240 21.95 -2.14 -1.65
C ILE A 240 23.32 -2.74 -1.93
N ILE A 241 23.66 -3.82 -1.24
CA ILE A 241 24.92 -4.54 -1.40
C ILE A 241 24.92 -5.32 -2.73
N GLY A 242 23.79 -5.94 -3.04
CA GLY A 242 23.55 -6.64 -4.31
C GLY A 242 22.05 -6.91 -4.48
N ALA A 243 21.62 -7.02 -5.73
CA ALA A 243 20.25 -7.36 -6.07
C ALA A 243 20.21 -8.30 -7.27
N SER A 244 19.29 -9.27 -7.22
CA SER A 244 18.86 -10.07 -8.35
C SER A 244 17.45 -9.64 -8.72
N ILE A 245 17.29 -9.02 -9.89
CA ILE A 245 15.99 -8.54 -10.40
C ILE A 245 15.41 -9.51 -11.45
N ASN A 246 15.78 -10.79 -11.35
CA ASN A 246 15.26 -11.82 -12.23
C ASN A 246 13.78 -12.05 -11.93
N LEU A 247 12.97 -12.32 -12.94
CA LEU A 247 11.56 -12.65 -12.76
C LEU A 247 11.34 -14.16 -12.94
N PRO A 248 10.41 -14.78 -12.19
CA PRO A 248 9.38 -14.15 -11.37
C PRO A 248 9.77 -13.92 -9.89
N PHE A 249 11.00 -14.22 -9.48
CA PHE A 249 11.50 -14.05 -8.11
C PHE A 249 12.73 -13.14 -8.06
N TRP A 250 12.63 -12.05 -7.31
CA TRP A 250 13.72 -11.10 -7.11
C TRP A 250 14.14 -11.03 -5.65
N SER A 251 15.37 -10.58 -5.43
CA SER A 251 15.91 -10.40 -4.10
C SER A 251 16.93 -9.27 -4.05
N ALA A 252 17.12 -8.71 -2.85
CA ALA A 252 18.14 -7.71 -2.57
C ALA A 252 18.71 -7.90 -1.17
N MET A 253 20.00 -7.60 -1.01
CA MET A 253 20.66 -7.51 0.30
C MET A 253 20.89 -6.03 0.62
N LEU A 254 20.23 -5.55 1.68
CA LEU A 254 20.23 -4.17 2.12
C LEU A 254 21.22 -4.00 3.27
N GLU A 255 22.05 -2.96 3.21
CA GLU A 255 22.98 -2.60 4.28
C GLU A 255 22.33 -1.63 5.27
N TYR A 256 22.51 -1.90 6.56
CA TYR A 256 22.21 -1.01 7.68
C TYR A 256 23.49 -0.82 8.51
N PRO A 257 23.56 0.20 9.39
CA PRO A 257 24.80 0.55 10.09
C PRO A 257 25.48 -0.61 10.84
N THR A 258 24.70 -1.56 11.39
CA THR A 258 25.24 -2.66 12.20
C THR A 258 24.77 -4.05 11.80
N PHE A 259 23.94 -4.18 10.76
CA PHE A 259 23.35 -5.45 10.31
C PHE A 259 22.96 -5.37 8.84
N SER A 260 22.51 -6.49 8.28
CA SER A 260 21.96 -6.56 6.92
C SER A 260 20.54 -7.07 6.91
N VAL A 261 19.79 -6.71 5.87
CA VAL A 261 18.43 -7.20 5.63
C VAL A 261 18.36 -7.90 4.29
N THR A 262 17.82 -9.12 4.27
CA THR A 262 17.50 -9.80 3.01
C THR A 262 16.05 -9.51 2.65
N TYR A 263 15.85 -8.92 1.48
CA TYR A 263 14.54 -8.75 0.85
C TYR A 263 14.36 -9.84 -0.23
N GLU A 264 13.28 -10.61 -0.14
CA GLU A 264 12.92 -11.65 -1.09
C GLU A 264 11.46 -11.48 -1.50
N SER A 265 11.18 -11.43 -2.80
CA SER A 265 9.80 -11.34 -3.25
C SER A 265 9.61 -12.02 -4.60
N GLY A 266 8.37 -12.40 -4.89
CA GLY A 266 8.05 -13.13 -6.11
C GLY A 266 6.58 -13.46 -6.23
N ILE A 267 6.18 -13.77 -7.46
CA ILE A 267 4.81 -14.16 -7.78
C ILE A 267 4.86 -15.48 -8.54
N ASP A 268 4.18 -16.51 -8.03
CA ASP A 268 4.01 -17.77 -8.74
C ASP A 268 2.54 -18.20 -8.78
N ASN A 269 2.30 -19.42 -9.29
CA ASN A 269 0.97 -19.98 -9.41
C ASN A 269 0.59 -20.90 -8.23
N VAL A 270 1.39 -20.93 -7.15
CA VAL A 270 1.06 -21.69 -5.95
C VAL A 270 0.12 -20.82 -5.10
N PRO A 271 -1.10 -21.27 -4.74
CA PRO A 271 -2.05 -20.48 -3.98
C PRO A 271 -1.61 -20.32 -2.52
N ARG A 272 -0.62 -19.46 -2.29
CA ARG A 272 -0.02 -19.17 -0.99
C ARG A 272 0.08 -17.67 -0.76
N PHE A 273 0.21 -17.30 0.51
CA PHE A 273 0.50 -15.94 0.94
C PHE A 273 1.65 -16.02 1.97
N ASP A 274 2.89 -15.97 1.48
CA ASP A 274 4.09 -16.05 2.31
C ASP A 274 4.69 -14.64 2.48
N ALA A 275 4.07 -13.87 3.37
CA ALA A 275 4.42 -12.49 3.67
C ALA A 275 4.82 -12.33 5.15
N HIS A 276 6.06 -11.94 5.42
CA HIS A 276 6.55 -11.73 6.79
C HIS A 276 7.77 -10.81 6.88
N ILE A 277 7.94 -10.19 8.05
CA ILE A 277 9.19 -9.54 8.46
C ILE A 277 9.68 -10.27 9.70
N GLU A 278 10.97 -10.61 9.74
CA GLU A 278 11.61 -11.27 10.87
C GLU A 278 12.90 -10.57 11.24
N VAL A 279 13.10 -10.34 12.54
CA VAL A 279 14.25 -9.62 13.09
C VAL A 279 14.93 -10.51 14.13
N TYR A 280 16.25 -10.56 14.07
CA TYR A 280 17.09 -11.44 14.89
C TYR A 280 18.05 -10.63 15.75
N SER A 281 18.16 -11.03 17.01
CA SER A 281 19.18 -10.62 17.97
C SER A 281 19.93 -11.85 18.48
N MET A 282 20.83 -11.68 19.45
CA MET A 282 21.62 -12.80 20.00
C MET A 282 20.76 -13.85 20.72
N THR A 283 19.70 -13.42 21.41
CA THR A 283 18.89 -14.28 22.29
C THR A 283 17.43 -14.35 21.89
N LYS A 284 17.02 -13.63 20.84
CA LYS A 284 15.61 -13.47 20.47
C LYS A 284 15.43 -13.23 18.98
N SER A 285 14.40 -13.83 18.39
CA SER A 285 13.85 -13.43 17.09
C SER A 285 12.37 -13.10 17.20
N VAL A 286 11.93 -12.13 16.40
CA VAL A 286 10.54 -11.69 16.34
C VAL A 286 10.11 -11.66 14.88
N ARG A 287 9.03 -12.36 14.56
CA ARG A 287 8.46 -12.45 13.21
C ARG A 287 7.01 -11.96 13.23
N VAL A 288 6.67 -10.97 12.42
CA VAL A 288 5.27 -10.70 12.05
C VAL A 288 4.94 -11.48 10.78
N LYS A 289 3.84 -12.22 10.79
CA LYS A 289 3.32 -12.98 9.65
C LYS A 289 1.97 -12.41 9.22
N TYR A 290 1.90 -12.02 7.95
CA TYR A 290 0.67 -11.59 7.29
C TYR A 290 0.03 -12.77 6.59
N ASP A 291 -1.30 -12.74 6.54
CA ASP A 291 -2.09 -13.61 5.69
C ASP A 291 -2.68 -12.79 4.53
N THR A 292 -3.38 -13.46 3.62
CA THR A 292 -4.07 -12.79 2.52
C THR A 292 -5.04 -11.72 3.04
N PRO A 293 -4.94 -10.47 2.57
CA PRO A 293 -5.80 -9.40 3.06
C PRO A 293 -7.21 -9.45 2.44
N TYR A 294 -7.44 -10.37 1.49
CA TYR A 294 -8.71 -10.50 0.77
C TYR A 294 -9.77 -11.30 1.55
N ILE A 295 -9.36 -12.07 2.56
CA ILE A 295 -10.29 -12.82 3.42
C ILE A 295 -10.40 -12.10 4.76
N LYS A 296 -11.60 -11.59 5.05
CA LYS A 296 -11.88 -10.90 6.31
C LYS A 296 -11.76 -11.84 7.50
N GLY A 297 -11.17 -11.34 8.58
CA GLY A 297 -11.03 -12.06 9.85
C GLY A 297 -9.81 -12.97 9.95
N LEU A 298 -8.96 -13.08 8.93
CA LEU A 298 -7.66 -13.75 9.07
C LEU A 298 -6.71 -12.87 9.90
N PRO A 299 -6.23 -13.34 11.07
CA PRO A 299 -5.43 -12.50 11.95
C PRO A 299 -3.98 -12.43 11.47
N VAL A 300 -3.40 -11.23 11.54
CA VAL A 300 -1.94 -11.06 11.51
C VAL A 300 -1.38 -11.53 12.85
N SER A 301 -0.33 -12.33 12.82
CA SER A 301 0.27 -12.91 14.03
C SER A 301 1.71 -12.47 14.21
N MET A 302 2.15 -12.39 15.47
CA MET A 302 3.55 -12.20 15.83
C MET A 302 4.06 -13.48 16.50
N VAL A 303 5.20 -13.98 16.06
CA VAL A 303 5.90 -15.12 16.68
C VAL A 303 7.17 -14.59 17.32
N VAL A 304 7.39 -14.93 18.58
CA VAL A 304 8.59 -14.60 19.33
C VAL A 304 9.28 -15.90 19.73
N CYS A 305 10.54 -16.05 19.33
CA CYS A 305 11.40 -17.15 19.75
C CYS A 305 12.52 -16.56 20.61
N GLU A 306 12.72 -17.07 21.81
CA GLU A 306 13.69 -16.52 22.75
C GLU A 306 14.39 -17.60 23.58
N ASN A 307 15.61 -17.29 23.99
CA ASN A 307 16.38 -18.05 24.96
C ASN A 307 16.12 -17.47 26.36
N VAL A 308 15.42 -18.22 27.21
CA VAL A 308 15.18 -17.88 28.62
C VAL A 308 16.02 -18.80 29.48
N ASP A 309 17.17 -18.31 29.96
CA ASP A 309 18.10 -19.03 30.84
C ASP A 309 18.53 -20.42 30.29
N GLY A 310 18.79 -20.49 28.99
CA GLY A 310 19.20 -21.72 28.28
C GLY A 310 18.04 -22.53 27.71
N VAL A 311 16.78 -22.11 27.93
CA VAL A 311 15.58 -22.80 27.46
C VAL A 311 15.01 -22.07 26.24
N TYR A 312 14.78 -22.81 25.15
CA TYR A 312 14.05 -22.30 23.99
C TYR A 312 12.57 -22.11 24.35
N ARG A 313 12.07 -20.88 24.19
CA ARG A 313 10.66 -20.54 24.31
C ARG A 313 10.17 -19.96 23.00
N GLU A 314 9.01 -20.43 22.55
CA GLU A 314 8.29 -19.88 21.42
C GLU A 314 6.90 -19.43 21.86
N SER A 315 6.48 -18.25 21.42
CA SER A 315 5.15 -17.69 21.69
C SER A 315 4.54 -17.15 20.41
N THR A 316 3.27 -17.48 20.17
CA THR A 316 2.49 -16.92 19.06
C THR A 316 1.41 -16.00 19.61
N ILE A 317 1.39 -14.76 19.16
CA ILE A 317 0.49 -13.71 19.63
C ILE A 317 -0.42 -13.30 18.47
N LYS A 318 -1.73 -13.39 18.69
CA LYS A 318 -2.78 -12.90 17.80
C LYS A 318 -3.59 -11.86 18.56
N ARG A 319 -3.17 -10.59 18.49
CA ARG A 319 -3.74 -9.51 19.30
C ARG A 319 -5.22 -9.25 18.98
N THR A 320 -5.59 -9.35 17.71
CA THR A 320 -6.94 -9.03 17.22
C THR A 320 -7.25 -9.83 15.96
N TYR A 321 -8.54 -9.98 15.68
CA TYR A 321 -9.07 -10.49 14.41
C TYR A 321 -9.51 -9.37 13.47
N GLU A 322 -9.46 -8.11 13.91
CA GLU A 322 -9.64 -6.97 13.02
C GLU A 322 -8.51 -6.96 11.99
N ASP A 323 -8.89 -7.04 10.72
CA ASP A 323 -7.93 -7.08 9.62
C ASP A 323 -7.22 -5.72 9.44
N PRO A 324 -6.05 -5.70 8.77
CA PRO A 324 -5.26 -4.49 8.64
C PRO A 324 -5.99 -3.31 7.97
N TYR A 325 -6.90 -3.54 7.02
CA TYR A 325 -7.69 -2.45 6.43
C TYR A 325 -8.65 -1.84 7.45
N THR A 326 -9.29 -2.65 8.29
CA THR A 326 -10.18 -2.15 9.34
C THR A 326 -9.41 -1.26 10.33
N LEU A 327 -8.21 -1.66 10.73
CA LEU A 327 -7.36 -0.88 11.62
C LEU A 327 -6.86 0.41 10.96
N GLU A 328 -6.47 0.35 9.68
CA GLU A 328 -6.09 1.53 8.90
C GLU A 328 -7.25 2.54 8.76
N MET A 329 -8.46 2.08 8.47
CA MET A 329 -9.63 2.96 8.36
C MET A 329 -9.98 3.64 9.69
N LYS A 330 -9.76 2.99 10.83
CA LYS A 330 -9.92 3.63 12.15
C LYS A 330 -8.91 4.76 12.35
N GLU A 331 -7.66 4.59 11.91
CA GLU A 331 -6.65 5.64 11.96
C GLU A 331 -6.96 6.78 10.98
N LEU A 332 -7.46 6.45 9.79
CA LEU A 332 -7.98 7.43 8.83
C LEU A 332 -9.12 8.26 9.43
N TYR A 333 -10.04 7.63 10.17
CA TYR A 333 -11.11 8.34 10.86
C TYR A 333 -10.55 9.35 11.87
N GLN A 334 -9.55 8.96 12.67
CA GLN A 334 -8.93 9.86 13.64
C GLN A 334 -8.27 11.07 12.96
N MET A 335 -7.68 10.87 11.78
CA MET A 335 -7.15 11.99 10.98
C MET A 335 -8.26 12.95 10.56
N VAL A 336 -9.31 12.46 9.89
CA VAL A 336 -10.35 13.31 9.28
C VAL A 336 -11.32 13.92 10.30
N ALA A 337 -11.64 13.17 11.36
CA ALA A 337 -12.60 13.60 12.37
C ALA A 337 -11.96 14.43 13.49
N HIS A 338 -10.69 14.19 13.79
CA HIS A 338 -10.03 14.73 14.98
C HIS A 338 -8.67 15.40 14.70
N GLY A 339 -8.22 15.46 13.44
CA GLY A 339 -6.96 16.08 13.07
C GLY A 339 -5.72 15.34 13.57
N LYS A 340 -5.83 14.05 13.88
CA LYS A 340 -4.69 13.22 14.31
C LYS A 340 -3.68 13.11 13.16
N GLU A 341 -2.40 13.34 13.45
CA GLU A 341 -1.34 13.09 12.48
C GLU A 341 -1.25 11.59 12.13
N VAL A 342 -1.08 11.30 10.84
CA VAL A 342 -0.87 9.93 10.34
C VAL A 342 0.60 9.67 10.08
N LYS A 343 1.03 8.42 10.27
CA LYS A 343 2.41 8.00 10.02
C LYS A 343 2.69 7.63 8.55
N THR A 344 1.66 7.41 7.76
CA THR A 344 1.74 7.07 6.33
C THR A 344 1.48 8.30 5.46
N THR A 345 2.28 9.36 5.66
CA THR A 345 2.16 10.62 4.90
C THR A 345 2.71 10.49 3.47
N ALA A 346 2.42 11.48 2.62
CA ALA A 346 3.04 11.58 1.29
C ALA A 346 4.58 11.64 1.34
N LYS A 347 5.12 12.41 2.31
CA LYS A 347 6.56 12.49 2.57
C LYS A 347 7.17 11.15 2.96
N ASP A 348 6.43 10.32 3.70
CA ASP A 348 6.88 8.98 4.04
C ASP A 348 6.83 8.03 2.83
N ALA A 349 5.73 8.03 2.08
CA ALA A 349 5.55 7.20 0.89
C ALA A 349 6.61 7.47 -0.19
N LYS A 350 7.05 8.73 -0.36
CA LYS A 350 8.15 9.10 -1.26
C LYS A 350 9.46 8.32 -0.98
N LYS A 351 9.69 7.85 0.24
CA LYS A 351 10.89 7.08 0.59
C LYS A 351 10.92 5.70 -0.08
N ASP A 352 9.78 5.13 -0.44
CA ASP A 352 9.71 3.84 -1.14
C ASP A 352 10.39 3.94 -2.50
N LEU A 353 10.11 5.03 -3.23
CA LEU A 353 10.71 5.31 -4.53
C LEU A 353 12.24 5.30 -4.43
N LYS A 354 12.82 5.88 -3.37
CA LYS A 354 14.28 5.84 -3.16
C LYS A 354 14.81 4.42 -3.03
N ILE A 355 14.11 3.54 -2.29
CA ILE A 355 14.49 2.13 -2.18
C ILE A 355 14.36 1.43 -3.54
N PHE A 356 13.29 1.71 -4.30
CA PHE A 356 13.12 1.12 -5.63
C PHE A 356 14.27 1.50 -6.56
N GLN A 357 14.67 2.79 -6.54
CA GLN A 357 15.83 3.28 -7.29
C GLN A 357 17.12 2.56 -6.88
N MET A 358 17.34 2.36 -5.57
CA MET A 358 18.54 1.67 -5.10
C MET A 358 18.56 0.19 -5.55
N ILE A 359 17.42 -0.51 -5.49
CA ILE A 359 17.29 -1.92 -5.90
C ILE A 359 17.53 -2.06 -7.40
N ILE A 360 16.84 -1.26 -8.23
CA ILE A 360 16.95 -1.40 -9.69
C ILE A 360 18.35 -1.04 -10.19
N LYS A 361 18.97 0.02 -9.64
CA LYS A 361 20.34 0.42 -9.98
C LYS A 361 21.35 -0.67 -9.61
N ALA A 362 21.17 -1.33 -8.47
CA ALA A 362 22.04 -2.44 -8.07
C ALA A 362 21.84 -3.67 -8.99
N GLY A 363 20.60 -4.03 -9.28
CA GLY A 363 20.27 -5.20 -10.12
C GLY A 363 20.81 -5.08 -11.55
N THR A 364 20.68 -3.91 -12.18
CA THR A 364 21.18 -3.69 -13.55
C THR A 364 22.70 -3.72 -13.65
N ARG A 365 23.43 -3.25 -12.61
CA ARG A 365 24.91 -3.34 -12.58
C ARG A 365 25.38 -4.79 -12.54
N THR A 366 24.72 -5.64 -11.75
CA THR A 366 25.06 -7.06 -11.62
C THR A 366 24.82 -7.84 -12.92
N GLN A 367 23.80 -7.50 -13.71
CA GLN A 367 23.57 -8.12 -15.02
C GLN A 367 24.57 -7.68 -16.09
N SER A 368 25.22 -6.52 -15.92
CA SER A 368 26.15 -5.93 -16.92
C SER A 368 27.60 -6.43 -16.79
N GLN A 369 27.91 -7.24 -15.76
CA GLN A 369 29.19 -7.92 -15.62
C GLN A 369 29.04 -9.36 -16.10
N PRO A 370 29.49 -9.71 -17.32
CA PRO A 370 29.58 -11.12 -17.71
C PRO A 370 30.63 -11.78 -16.81
N GLY A 371 30.24 -12.89 -16.18
CA GLY A 371 31.12 -13.75 -15.40
C GLY A 371 32.13 -14.51 -16.23
#